data_AF-A0A8I1KAC1-F1
#
_entry.id   AF-A0A8I1KAC1-F1
#
_cell.length_a   1.000
_cell.length_b   1.000
_cell.length_c   1.000
_cell.angle_alpha   90.00
_cell.angle_beta   90.00
_cell.angle_gamma   90.00
#
_symmetry.space_group_name_H-M   'P 1'
#
loop_
_entity.id
_entity.type
_entity.pdbx_description
1 polymer ?
#
loop_
_entity_poly.entity_id
_entity_poly.type
_entity_poly.pdbx_seq_one_letter_code
_entity_poly.pdbx_strand_id
1 'polypeptide(L)'
;MGFFTEPRPAQEQLKSRRISYALALKLTRLAYLVSKRKLIEFYLPVVVLVVLVLAGCKFLLNEGRGPSDYIGIPIMVFAFYSWFVVKFYWAEKGVAYFVWVEFMFGPKTSNVVLTQFLAGQPYDLIQAAKSEGEYFASLYAKNLAKP
;
A
#
# COMPACT_ATOMS: atom_id res chain seq x y z
N MET A 1 -31.66 10.10 -10.32
CA MET A 1 -30.95 9.75 -9.06
C MET A 1 -29.68 8.98 -9.43
N GLY A 2 -28.56 9.68 -9.60
CA GLY A 2 -27.26 9.06 -9.91
C GLY A 2 -26.57 8.62 -8.62
N PHE A 3 -26.77 7.36 -8.22
CA PHE A 3 -26.16 6.77 -7.01
C PHE A 3 -24.73 6.26 -7.22
N PHE A 4 -24.19 6.38 -8.44
CA PHE A 4 -22.79 6.12 -8.75
C PHE A 4 -22.06 7.45 -8.86
N THR A 5 -21.62 7.98 -7.72
CA THR A 5 -20.56 9.00 -7.73
C THR A 5 -19.34 8.38 -8.41
N GLU A 6 -18.80 9.06 -9.41
CA GLU A 6 -17.55 8.63 -10.04
C GLU A 6 -16.50 8.38 -8.96
N PRO A 7 -15.73 7.29 -9.05
CA PRO A 7 -14.69 7.02 -8.07
C PRO A 7 -13.75 8.22 -8.03
N ARG A 8 -13.64 8.85 -6.86
CA ARG A 8 -12.78 10.04 -6.67
C ARG A 8 -11.41 9.79 -7.28
N PRO A 9 -10.82 10.76 -7.99
CA PRO A 9 -9.51 10.59 -8.59
C PRO A 9 -8.49 10.18 -7.51
N ALA A 10 -7.55 9.30 -7.86
CA ALA A 10 -6.62 8.71 -6.89
C ALA A 10 -5.83 9.77 -6.10
N GLN A 11 -5.54 10.91 -6.72
CA GLN A 11 -4.90 12.06 -6.08
C GLN A 11 -5.74 12.64 -4.93
N GLU A 12 -7.04 12.81 -5.11
CA GLU A 12 -7.92 13.30 -4.05
C GLU A 12 -8.05 12.28 -2.92
N GLN A 13 -8.05 10.98 -3.25
CA GLN A 13 -8.05 9.92 -2.24
C GLN A 13 -6.77 9.92 -1.40
N LEU A 14 -5.60 10.15 -2.04
CA LEU A 14 -4.32 10.27 -1.36
C LEU A 14 -4.26 11.52 -0.47
N LYS A 15 -4.67 12.69 -0.99
CA LYS A 15 -4.70 13.96 -0.24
C LYS A 15 -5.65 13.90 0.96
N SER A 16 -6.83 13.31 0.77
CA SER A 16 -7.83 13.17 1.84
C SER A 16 -7.56 12.02 2.81
N ARG A 17 -6.53 11.18 2.54
CA ARG A 17 -6.26 9.90 3.21
C ARG A 17 -7.45 8.93 3.25
N ARG A 18 -8.51 9.20 2.48
CA ARG A 18 -9.69 8.32 2.36
C ARG A 18 -9.50 7.41 1.16
N ILE A 19 -8.67 6.40 1.36
CA ILE A 19 -8.23 5.48 0.31
C ILE A 19 -9.26 4.37 0.15
N SER A 20 -9.78 4.21 -1.08
CA SER A 20 -10.61 3.07 -1.45
C SER A 20 -9.83 1.76 -1.35
N TYR A 21 -10.49 0.64 -1.08
CA TYR A 21 -9.79 -0.65 -0.93
C TYR A 21 -9.03 -1.06 -2.20
N ALA A 22 -9.59 -0.79 -3.38
CA ALA A 22 -8.92 -1.03 -4.66
C ALA A 22 -7.62 -0.23 -4.81
N LEU A 23 -7.63 1.05 -4.41
CA LEU A 23 -6.42 1.87 -4.39
C LEU A 23 -5.43 1.40 -3.33
N ALA A 24 -5.90 0.97 -2.14
CA ALA A 24 -5.06 0.41 -1.09
C ALA A 24 -4.31 -0.85 -1.54
N LEU A 25 -4.92 -1.72 -2.34
CA LEU A 25 -4.25 -2.88 -2.94
C LEU A 25 -3.15 -2.46 -3.92
N LYS A 26 -3.42 -1.47 -4.79
CA LYS A 26 -2.39 -0.93 -5.69
C LYS A 26 -1.24 -0.31 -4.89
N LEU A 27 -1.51 0.47 -3.85
CA LEU A 27 -0.50 1.07 -2.99
C LEU A 27 0.29 0.03 -2.19
N THR A 28 -0.35 -1.06 -1.77
CA THR A 28 0.32 -2.20 -1.14
C THR A 28 1.32 -2.85 -2.09
N ARG A 29 0.95 -3.02 -3.37
CA ARG A 29 1.87 -3.52 -4.40
C ARG A 29 3.06 -2.59 -4.55
N LEU A 30 2.84 -1.27 -4.57
CA LEU A 30 3.91 -0.28 -4.62
C LEU A 30 4.85 -0.40 -3.42
N ALA A 31 4.27 -0.46 -2.21
CA ALA A 31 5.01 -0.62 -0.97
C ALA A 31 5.88 -1.89 -1.00
N TYR A 32 5.35 -3.00 -1.54
CA TYR A 32 6.11 -4.24 -1.72
C TYR A 32 7.26 -4.09 -2.71
N LEU A 33 7.05 -3.40 -3.83
CA LEU A 33 8.08 -3.19 -4.85
C LEU A 33 9.22 -2.31 -4.33
N VAL A 34 8.88 -1.25 -3.59
CA VAL A 34 9.84 -0.26 -3.09
C VAL A 34 10.53 -0.72 -1.78
N SER A 35 9.91 -1.61 -1.01
CA SER A 35 10.49 -2.04 0.27
C SER A 35 11.76 -2.88 0.10
N LYS A 36 12.80 -2.49 0.84
CA LYS A 36 14.05 -3.26 0.99
C LYS A 36 13.91 -4.41 1.98
N ARG A 37 12.93 -4.37 2.90
CA ARG A 37 12.76 -5.31 4.02
C ARG A 37 11.51 -6.18 3.85
N LYS A 38 11.36 -6.79 2.68
CA LYS A 38 10.15 -7.55 2.31
C LYS A 38 9.80 -8.66 3.30
N LEU A 39 10.82 -9.39 3.79
CA LEU A 39 10.66 -10.49 4.76
C LEU A 39 9.97 -10.03 6.05
N ILE A 40 10.43 -8.92 6.62
CA ILE A 40 9.91 -8.41 7.90
C ILE A 40 8.57 -7.71 7.69
N GLU A 41 8.44 -6.94 6.62
CA GLU A 41 7.30 -6.04 6.46
C GLU A 41 6.06 -6.68 5.84
N PHE A 42 6.24 -7.75 5.06
CA PHE A 42 5.15 -8.41 4.32
C PHE A 42 4.99 -9.87 4.72
N TYR A 43 6.07 -10.65 4.70
CA TYR A 43 5.96 -12.09 4.98
C TYR A 43 5.68 -12.38 6.45
N LEU A 44 6.37 -11.71 7.38
CA LEU A 44 6.19 -11.96 8.81
C LEU A 44 4.75 -11.70 9.30
N PRO A 45 4.08 -10.58 8.95
CA PRO A 45 2.67 -10.39 9.28
C PRO A 45 1.75 -11.50 8.73
N VAL A 46 2.01 -11.97 7.51
CA VAL A 46 1.23 -13.07 6.91
C VAL A 46 1.44 -14.37 7.67
N VAL A 47 2.69 -14.70 8.02
CA VAL A 47 2.99 -15.89 8.84
C VAL A 47 2.29 -15.82 10.19
N VAL A 48 2.34 -14.67 10.87
CA VAL A 48 1.65 -14.46 12.15
C VAL A 48 0.14 -14.67 12.00
N LEU A 49 -0.47 -14.17 10.93
CA LEU A 49 -1.90 -14.39 10.66
C LEU A 49 -2.23 -15.86 10.42
N VAL A 50 -1.44 -16.57 9.64
CA VAL A 50 -1.64 -18.00 9.41
C VAL A 50 -1.55 -18.79 10.71
N VAL A 51 -0.54 -18.49 11.55
CA VAL A 51 -0.38 -19.14 12.86
C VAL A 51 -1.57 -18.86 13.77
N LEU A 52 -2.07 -17.61 13.81
CA LEU A 52 -3.25 -17.25 14.59
C LEU A 52 -4.50 -18.01 14.16
N VAL A 53 -4.71 -18.16 12.84
CA VAL A 53 -5.85 -18.91 12.30
C VAL A 53 -5.76 -20.37 12.70
N LEU A 54 -4.60 -21.01 12.50
CA LEU A 54 -4.40 -22.42 12.84
C LEU A 54 -4.55 -22.65 14.35
N ALA A 55 -4.02 -21.76 15.18
CA ALA A 55 -4.17 -21.81 16.63
C ALA A 55 -5.64 -21.65 17.04
N GLY A 56 -6.36 -20.71 16.44
CA GLY A 56 -7.79 -20.49 16.68
C GLY A 56 -8.64 -21.70 16.29
N CYS A 57 -8.38 -22.30 15.12
CA CYS A 57 -9.05 -23.53 14.69
C CYS A 57 -8.80 -24.67 15.68
N LYS A 58 -7.55 -24.88 16.10
CA LYS A 58 -7.18 -25.94 17.06
C LYS A 58 -7.83 -25.72 18.42
N PHE A 59 -7.86 -24.48 18.90
CA PHE A 59 -8.46 -24.12 20.18
C PHE A 59 -9.97 -24.39 20.18
N LEU A 60 -10.70 -23.91 19.17
CA LEU A 60 -12.15 -24.08 19.06
C LEU A 60 -12.54 -25.54 18.82
N LEU A 61 -11.72 -26.30 18.08
CA LEU A 61 -11.91 -27.73 17.91
C LEU A 61 -11.77 -28.49 19.25
N ASN A 62 -10.78 -28.13 20.07
CA ASN A 62 -10.58 -28.73 21.39
C ASN A 62 -11.72 -28.42 22.37
N GLU A 63 -12.42 -27.29 22.20
CA GLU A 63 -13.64 -26.96 22.97
C GLU A 63 -14.88 -27.74 22.51
N GLY A 64 -14.76 -28.60 21.49
CA GLY A 64 -15.89 -29.38 20.95
C GLY A 64 -16.88 -28.53 20.15
N ARG A 65 -16.46 -27.36 19.65
CA ARG A 65 -17.31 -26.48 18.83
C ARG A 65 -17.66 -27.16 17.50
N GLY A 66 -18.83 -26.79 16.97
CA GLY A 66 -19.28 -27.29 15.67
C GLY A 66 -18.36 -26.87 14.52
N PRO A 67 -18.39 -27.59 13.38
CA PRO A 67 -17.57 -27.28 12.20
C PRO A 67 -17.70 -25.87 11.66
N SER A 68 -18.89 -25.29 11.75
CA SER A 68 -19.14 -23.89 11.36
C SER A 68 -18.32 -22.91 12.17
N ASP A 69 -18.11 -23.19 13.45
CA ASP A 69 -17.60 -22.22 14.42
C ASP A 69 -16.08 -22.27 14.48
N TYR A 70 -15.50 -23.48 14.54
CA TYR A 70 -14.04 -23.62 14.59
C TYR A 70 -13.36 -23.26 13.27
N ILE A 71 -14.07 -23.24 12.14
CA ILE A 71 -13.56 -22.78 10.84
C ILE A 71 -13.99 -21.33 10.57
N GLY A 72 -15.27 -21.01 10.78
CA GLY A 72 -15.84 -19.72 10.43
C GLY A 72 -15.24 -18.56 11.22
N ILE A 73 -15.08 -18.72 12.54
CA ILE A 73 -14.54 -17.65 13.39
C ILE A 73 -13.08 -17.33 13.00
N PRO A 74 -12.16 -18.31 12.88
CA PRO A 74 -10.79 -18.01 12.46
C PRO A 74 -10.68 -17.42 11.05
N ILE A 75 -11.53 -17.84 10.10
CA ILE A 75 -11.55 -17.25 8.75
C ILE A 75 -12.04 -15.80 8.78
N MET A 76 -13.07 -15.47 9.56
CA MET A 76 -13.52 -14.08 9.73
C MET A 76 -12.41 -13.21 10.32
N VAL A 77 -11.71 -13.73 11.32
CA VAL A 77 -10.55 -13.06 11.93
C VAL A 77 -9.44 -12.84 10.90
N PHE A 78 -9.13 -13.84 10.09
CA PHE A 78 -8.15 -13.72 9.00
C PHE A 78 -8.54 -12.62 8.00
N ALA A 79 -9.80 -12.60 7.56
CA ALA A 79 -10.29 -11.61 6.61
C ALA A 79 -10.23 -10.19 7.19
N PHE A 80 -10.64 -10.01 8.44
CA PHE A 80 -10.61 -8.73 9.13
C PHE A 80 -9.19 -8.18 9.25
N TYR A 81 -8.25 -8.99 9.75
CA TYR A 81 -6.87 -8.54 9.90
C TYR A 81 -6.17 -8.35 8.56
N SER A 82 -6.44 -9.20 7.56
CA SER A 82 -5.90 -9.02 6.22
C SER A 82 -6.36 -7.69 5.61
N TRP A 83 -7.66 -7.38 5.72
CA TRP A 83 -8.20 -6.09 5.30
C TRP A 83 -7.55 -4.92 6.04
N PHE A 84 -7.39 -5.04 7.35
CA PHE A 84 -6.77 -4.02 8.19
C PHE A 84 -5.31 -3.75 7.80
N VAL A 85 -4.51 -4.81 7.65
CA VAL A 85 -3.09 -4.71 7.27
C VAL A 85 -2.93 -4.09 5.88
N VAL A 86 -3.72 -4.53 4.90
CA VAL A 86 -3.70 -3.94 3.56
C VAL A 86 -4.05 -2.45 3.60
N LYS A 87 -5.12 -2.09 4.30
CA LYS A 87 -5.68 -0.73 4.25
C LYS A 87 -4.90 0.28 5.07
N PHE A 88 -4.43 -0.09 6.26
CA PHE A 88 -3.85 0.85 7.21
C PHE A 88 -2.34 0.70 7.37
N TYR A 89 -1.76 -0.47 7.13
CA TYR A 89 -0.32 -0.67 7.30
C TYR A 89 0.43 -0.60 5.97
N TRP A 90 0.09 -1.45 5.00
CA TRP A 90 0.82 -1.50 3.73
C TRP A 90 0.46 -0.36 2.78
N ALA A 91 -0.81 0.02 2.68
CA ALA A 91 -1.19 1.17 1.85
C ALA A 91 -0.53 2.46 2.34
N GLU A 92 -0.42 2.69 3.66
CA GLU A 92 0.28 3.87 4.20
C GLU A 92 1.75 3.92 3.80
N LYS A 93 2.45 2.79 3.72
CA LYS A 93 3.82 2.75 3.18
C LYS A 93 3.88 3.18 1.72
N GLY A 94 2.89 2.78 0.92
CA GLY A 94 2.75 3.22 -0.46
C GLY A 94 2.50 4.73 -0.56
N VAL A 95 1.69 5.29 0.34
CA VAL A 95 1.47 6.75 0.44
C VAL A 95 2.77 7.46 0.83
N ALA A 96 3.48 6.95 1.84
CA ALA A 96 4.73 7.52 2.32
C ALA A 96 5.79 7.59 1.23
N TYR A 97 5.81 6.62 0.31
CA TYR A 97 6.67 6.68 -0.87
C TYR A 97 6.35 7.89 -1.76
N PHE A 98 5.08 8.15 -2.07
CA PHE A 98 4.70 9.32 -2.87
C PHE A 98 4.98 10.64 -2.16
N VAL A 99 4.82 10.70 -0.84
CA VAL A 99 5.22 11.85 -0.03
C VAL A 99 6.74 12.06 -0.12
N TRP A 100 7.53 10.99 -0.07
CA TRP A 100 8.98 11.07 -0.26
C TRP A 100 9.37 11.52 -1.67
N VAL A 101 8.69 11.02 -2.72
CA VAL A 101 8.93 11.47 -4.11
C VAL A 101 8.60 12.95 -4.27
N GLU A 102 7.45 13.39 -3.74
CA GLU A 102 7.05 14.80 -3.75
C GLU A 102 8.06 15.69 -3.02
N PHE A 103 8.54 15.24 -1.87
CA PHE A 103 9.56 15.96 -1.11
C PHE A 103 10.91 16.02 -1.84
N MET A 104 11.35 14.91 -2.44
CA MET A 104 12.68 14.81 -3.03
C MET A 104 12.79 15.44 -4.42
N PHE A 105 11.77 15.24 -5.26
CA PHE A 105 11.76 15.65 -6.67
C PHE A 105 10.81 16.82 -6.93
N GLY A 106 9.60 16.76 -6.35
CA GLY A 106 8.58 17.79 -6.51
C GLY A 106 7.18 17.21 -6.77
N PRO A 107 6.14 18.06 -6.65
CA PRO A 107 4.75 17.62 -6.76
C PRO A 107 4.36 17.18 -8.18
N LYS A 108 4.93 17.77 -9.25
CA LYS A 108 4.59 17.38 -10.63
C LYS A 108 5.15 16.00 -10.94
N THR A 109 6.39 15.75 -10.54
CA THR A 109 7.05 14.43 -10.67
C THR A 109 6.24 13.35 -9.95
N SER A 110 5.81 13.62 -8.71
CA SER A 110 4.99 12.68 -7.93
C SER A 110 3.67 12.34 -8.65
N ASN A 111 3.02 13.32 -9.26
CA ASN A 111 1.78 13.11 -10.01
C ASN A 111 1.97 12.26 -11.27
N VAL A 112 3.02 12.51 -12.05
CA VAL A 112 3.34 11.71 -13.25
C VAL A 112 3.67 10.27 -12.88
N VAL A 113 4.43 10.07 -11.81
CA VAL A 113 4.79 8.73 -11.34
C VAL A 113 3.54 8.00 -10.84
N LEU A 114 2.63 8.69 -10.14
CA LEU A 114 1.36 8.12 -9.71
C LEU A 114 0.50 7.68 -10.91
N THR A 115 0.36 8.51 -11.94
CA THR A 115 -0.46 8.17 -13.11
C THR A 115 0.14 6.99 -13.89
N GLN A 116 1.45 6.99 -14.13
CA GLN A 116 2.16 5.87 -14.76
C GLN A 116 2.02 4.58 -13.96
N PHE A 117 2.21 4.66 -12.63
CA PHE A 117 2.05 3.52 -11.74
C PHE A 117 0.63 2.94 -11.78
N LEU A 118 -0.39 3.80 -11.71
CA LEU A 118 -1.80 3.37 -11.74
C LEU A 118 -2.21 2.77 -13.09
N ALA A 119 -1.59 3.22 -14.17
CA ALA A 119 -1.70 2.66 -15.53
C ALA A 119 -0.91 1.35 -15.71
N GLY A 120 -0.09 0.95 -14.74
CA GLY A 120 0.75 -0.24 -14.80
C GLY A 120 1.97 -0.08 -15.71
N GLN A 121 2.32 1.15 -16.08
CA GLN A 121 3.50 1.44 -16.87
C GLN A 121 4.76 1.48 -15.99
N PRO A 122 5.92 1.11 -16.54
CA PRO A 122 7.18 1.36 -15.87
C PRO A 122 7.36 2.87 -15.70
N TYR A 123 7.87 3.28 -14.55
CA TYR A 123 8.13 4.69 -14.24
C TYR A 123 9.59 4.84 -13.81
N ASP A 124 10.23 5.90 -14.29
CA ASP A 124 11.56 6.32 -13.87
C ASP A 124 11.46 7.70 -13.24
N LEU A 125 11.79 7.79 -11.95
CA LEU A 125 11.73 9.03 -11.16
C LEU A 125 12.62 10.13 -11.75
N ILE A 126 13.81 9.77 -12.24
CA ILE A 126 14.79 10.73 -12.75
C ILE A 126 14.33 11.26 -14.10
N GLN A 127 13.87 10.37 -14.98
CA GLN A 127 13.36 10.77 -16.28
C GLN A 127 12.10 11.63 -16.16
N ALA A 128 11.17 11.24 -15.28
CA ALA A 128 9.96 12.03 -14.99
C ALA A 128 10.31 13.40 -14.40
N ALA A 129 11.24 13.47 -13.45
CA ALA A 129 11.67 14.75 -12.89
C ALA A 129 12.35 15.65 -13.93
N LYS A 130 13.09 15.07 -14.89
CA LYS A 130 13.73 15.83 -15.97
C LYS A 130 12.69 16.34 -16.97
N SER A 131 11.69 15.54 -17.34
CA SER A 131 10.63 15.96 -18.27
C SER A 131 9.76 17.06 -17.68
N GLU A 132 9.50 17.02 -16.37
CA GLU A 132 8.73 18.05 -15.65
C GLU A 132 9.56 19.30 -15.29
N GLY A 133 10.87 19.28 -15.56
CA GLY A 133 11.79 20.37 -15.23
C GLY A 133 12.08 20.54 -13.73
N GLU A 134 11.63 19.63 -12.88
CA GLU A 134 11.84 19.70 -11.42
C GLU A 134 13.20 19.12 -10.98
N TYR A 135 13.83 18.29 -11.82
CA TYR A 135 15.07 17.59 -11.48
C TYR A 135 16.20 18.51 -11.00
N PHE A 136 16.48 19.61 -11.71
CA PHE A 136 17.62 20.47 -11.38
C PHE A 136 17.45 21.26 -10.09
N ALA A 137 16.21 21.56 -9.71
CA ALA A 137 15.89 22.26 -8.46
C ALA A 137 15.69 21.30 -7.27
N SER A 138 15.53 19.99 -7.56
CA SER A 138 15.19 18.94 -6.61
C SER A 138 16.21 18.79 -5.47
N LEU A 139 15.73 18.38 -4.30
CA LEU A 139 16.60 18.01 -3.18
C LEU A 139 17.46 16.79 -3.53
N TYR A 140 16.94 15.91 -4.39
CA TYR A 140 17.67 14.75 -4.89
C TYR A 140 18.96 15.14 -5.63
N ALA A 141 18.88 16.04 -6.61
CA ALA A 141 20.05 16.50 -7.36
C ALA A 141 21.06 17.24 -6.46
N LYS A 142 20.57 18.04 -5.50
CA LYS A 142 21.41 18.74 -4.53
C LYS A 142 22.18 17.80 -3.59
N ASN A 143 21.57 16.68 -3.20
CA ASN A 143 22.22 15.69 -2.34
C ASN A 143 23.25 14.85 -3.09
N LEU A 144 23.07 14.62 -4.39
CA LEU A 144 24.06 13.97 -5.26
C LEU A 144 25.29 14.85 -5.54
N ALA A 145 25.11 16.17 -5.55
CA ALA A 145 26.18 17.14 -5.80
C ALA A 145 27.02 17.46 -4.56
N LYS A 146 26.65 16.97 -3.37
CA LYS A 146 27.47 17.11 -2.17
C LYS A 146 28.51 15.98 -2.13
N PRO A 147 29.82 16.31 -2.03
CA PRO A 147 30.90 15.33 -1.95
C PRO A 147 30.83 14.50 -0.66
#